data_AF-A0A8J5Y581-F1
#
_entry.id   AF-A0A8J5Y581-F1
#
_cell.length_a   1.000
_cell.length_b   1.000
_cell.length_c   1.000
_cell.angle_alpha   90.00
_cell.angle_beta   90.00
_cell.angle_gamma   90.00
#
_symmetry.space_group_name_H-M   'P 1'
#
loop_
_entity.id
_entity.type
_entity.pdbx_description
1 polymer ?
#
loop_
_entity_poly.entity_id
_entity_poly.type
_entity_poly.pdbx_seq_one_letter_code
_entity_poly.pdbx_strand_id
1 'polypeptide(L)'
;MEFSQHSDQSAAPAMASTVDNFDTRFFSTKKISVILDDDNFLLWRQQVLLEIKTYKLQRFLDSRTVPPPSTLLDADGVHQENPEFSRFEQQDSALASWLLSSVSTTVLPHLIGMDTSAQIWNAIASLYGSKTTSRLMFFRRALHSQRKGDLSMKDILMKIKGFCDNLASCAEVISEWEHITAIFNGLPPEYDSVITIITASHTPYTV
;
A
#
# COMPACT_ATOMS: atom_id res chain seq x y z
N MET A 1 11.97 69.99 -31.08
CA MET A 1 11.91 69.92 -29.61
C MET A 1 10.80 68.94 -29.26
N GLU A 2 11.16 67.67 -29.17
CA GLU A 2 10.35 66.63 -28.55
C GLU A 2 10.77 66.54 -27.09
N PHE A 3 9.82 66.55 -26.16
CA PHE A 3 10.04 66.04 -24.80
C PHE A 3 8.77 65.37 -24.28
N SER A 4 8.99 64.13 -23.86
CA SER A 4 8.10 63.13 -23.27
C SER A 4 7.27 63.61 -22.07
N GLN A 5 6.08 63.02 -21.92
CA GLN A 5 5.63 62.57 -20.60
C GLN A 5 4.80 61.29 -20.72
N HIS A 6 5.44 60.19 -20.31
CA HIS A 6 4.86 58.87 -20.06
C HIS A 6 4.05 58.98 -18.75
N SER A 7 2.77 58.64 -18.77
CA SER A 7 2.01 58.34 -17.56
C SER A 7 1.90 56.82 -17.44
N ASP A 8 2.81 56.24 -16.67
CA ASP A 8 2.75 54.84 -16.23
C ASP A 8 1.54 54.64 -15.31
N GLN A 9 0.48 54.07 -15.86
CA GLN A 9 -0.63 53.55 -15.07
C GLN A 9 -0.24 52.14 -14.59
N SER A 10 0.48 52.10 -13.47
CA SER A 10 0.79 50.86 -12.75
C SER A 10 -0.49 50.29 -12.12
N ALA A 11 -1.27 49.56 -12.92
CA ALA A 11 -2.29 48.67 -12.42
C ALA A 11 -1.61 47.42 -11.85
N ALA A 12 -1.63 47.28 -10.51
CA ALA A 12 -1.19 46.07 -9.84
C ALA A 12 -1.96 44.85 -10.40
N PRO A 13 -1.30 43.71 -10.67
CA PRO A 13 -2.02 42.53 -11.08
C PRO A 13 -2.83 42.04 -9.87
N ALA A 14 -4.15 42.01 -10.02
CA ALA A 14 -5.03 41.27 -9.12
C ALA A 14 -4.47 39.85 -9.03
N MET A 15 -3.99 39.46 -7.84
CA MET A 15 -3.63 38.07 -7.58
C MET A 15 -4.90 37.25 -7.81
N ALA A 16 -4.94 36.58 -8.97
CA ALA A 16 -5.88 35.51 -9.20
C ALA A 16 -5.56 34.44 -8.15
N SER A 17 -6.33 34.45 -7.06
CA SER A 17 -6.48 33.29 -6.20
C SER A 17 -7.05 32.20 -7.09
N THR A 18 -6.16 31.42 -7.72
CA THR A 18 -6.51 30.14 -8.30
C THR A 18 -6.92 29.26 -7.14
N VAL A 19 -8.20 29.36 -6.78
CA VAL A 19 -8.89 28.41 -5.91
C VAL A 19 -8.78 27.09 -6.64
N ASP A 20 -7.76 26.32 -6.26
CA ASP A 20 -7.53 24.98 -6.77
C ASP A 20 -8.68 24.15 -6.22
N ASN A 21 -9.79 24.14 -6.95
CA ASN A 21 -11.03 23.45 -6.63
C ASN A 21 -10.79 21.95 -6.82
N PHE A 22 -9.92 21.38 -6.01
CA PHE A 22 -9.80 19.94 -5.86
C PHE A 22 -11.05 19.49 -5.13
N ASP A 23 -12.06 19.13 -5.93
CA ASP A 23 -13.33 18.58 -5.48
C ASP A 23 -13.06 17.32 -4.63
N THR A 24 -13.12 17.51 -3.31
CA THR A 24 -13.22 16.46 -2.28
C THR A 24 -14.36 15.46 -2.63
N ARG A 25 -15.31 15.88 -3.46
CA ARG A 25 -16.43 15.07 -3.98
C ARG A 25 -16.00 13.95 -4.94
N PHE A 26 -14.91 14.09 -5.70
CA PHE A 26 -14.49 13.03 -6.64
C PHE A 26 -13.83 11.85 -5.92
N PHE A 27 -13.12 12.10 -4.83
CA PHE A 27 -12.45 11.05 -4.05
C PHE A 27 -13.45 10.08 -3.39
N SER A 28 -14.53 10.62 -2.82
CA SER A 28 -15.52 9.84 -2.06
C SER A 28 -16.43 8.95 -2.91
N THR A 29 -16.44 9.09 -4.25
CA THR A 29 -17.36 8.34 -5.13
C THR A 29 -16.73 7.10 -5.75
N LYS A 30 -15.40 6.92 -5.64
CA LYS A 30 -14.74 5.75 -6.20
C LYS A 30 -14.88 4.56 -5.28
N LYS A 31 -15.64 3.57 -5.74
CA LYS A 31 -15.76 2.27 -5.08
C LYS A 31 -14.45 1.51 -5.20
N ILE A 32 -13.82 1.22 -4.07
CA ILE A 32 -12.71 0.28 -4.03
C ILE A 32 -13.28 -1.10 -4.32
N SER A 33 -12.68 -1.80 -5.28
CA SER A 33 -13.12 -3.14 -5.69
C SER A 33 -12.82 -4.19 -4.62
N VAL A 34 -11.73 -4.01 -3.88
CA VAL A 34 -11.23 -4.93 -2.86
C VAL A 34 -11.47 -4.35 -1.47
N ILE A 35 -12.34 -4.98 -0.68
CA ILE A 35 -12.54 -4.63 0.73
C ILE A 35 -11.49 -5.36 1.56
N LEU A 36 -10.75 -4.65 2.43
CA LEU A 36 -9.70 -5.25 3.25
C LEU A 36 -10.27 -6.38 4.14
N ASP A 37 -9.66 -7.55 4.03
CA ASP A 37 -9.88 -8.70 4.91
C ASP A 37 -8.54 -9.26 5.42
N ASP A 38 -8.58 -10.41 6.10
CA ASP A 38 -7.39 -11.01 6.67
C ASP A 38 -6.40 -11.59 5.63
N ASP A 39 -6.83 -11.76 4.38
CA ASP A 39 -6.11 -12.45 3.31
C ASP A 39 -5.59 -11.54 2.20
N ASN A 40 -6.17 -10.35 2.04
CA ASN A 40 -5.94 -9.53 0.85
C ASN A 40 -5.14 -8.24 1.10
N PHE A 41 -4.54 -8.06 2.29
CA PHE A 41 -3.89 -6.81 2.70
C PHE A 41 -2.94 -6.21 1.66
N LEU A 42 -2.07 -7.00 1.03
CA LEU A 42 -1.10 -6.46 0.07
C LEU A 42 -1.77 -5.91 -1.19
N LEU A 43 -2.78 -6.61 -1.70
CA LEU A 43 -3.55 -6.18 -2.86
C LEU A 43 -4.37 -4.92 -2.52
N TRP A 44 -5.06 -4.93 -1.39
CA TRP A 44 -5.79 -3.76 -0.87
C TRP A 44 -4.87 -2.56 -0.72
N ARG A 45 -3.71 -2.75 -0.06
CA ARG A 45 -2.72 -1.69 0.18
C ARG A 45 -2.21 -1.10 -1.13
N GLN A 46 -1.95 -1.93 -2.14
CA GLN A 46 -1.52 -1.47 -3.45
C GLN A 46 -2.59 -0.59 -4.11
N GLN A 47 -3.84 -1.05 -4.15
CA GLN A 47 -4.94 -0.29 -4.75
C GLN A 47 -5.17 1.05 -4.04
N VAL A 48 -5.22 1.03 -2.71
CA VAL A 48 -5.40 2.24 -1.89
C VAL A 48 -4.27 3.25 -2.11
N LEU A 49 -3.01 2.80 -2.12
CA LEU A 49 -1.88 3.69 -2.37
C LEU A 49 -1.90 4.32 -3.76
N LEU A 50 -2.29 3.56 -4.79
CA LEU A 50 -2.41 4.11 -6.16
C LEU A 50 -3.52 5.17 -6.23
N GLU A 51 -4.63 4.95 -5.53
CA GLU A 51 -5.70 5.93 -5.47
C GLU A 51 -5.26 7.22 -4.78
N ILE A 52 -4.67 7.11 -3.59
CA ILE A 52 -4.20 8.25 -2.82
C ILE A 52 -3.15 9.05 -3.61
N LYS A 53 -2.27 8.37 -4.35
CA LYS A 53 -1.31 9.02 -5.26
C LYS A 53 -1.99 9.78 -6.39
N THR A 54 -3.07 9.25 -6.95
CA THR A 54 -3.83 9.90 -8.02
C THR A 54 -4.38 11.26 -7.58
N TYR A 55 -4.82 11.37 -6.32
CA TYR A 55 -5.34 12.62 -5.75
C TYR A 55 -4.31 13.46 -4.98
N LYS A 56 -3.02 13.07 -5.02
CA LYS A 56 -1.94 13.77 -4.31
C LYS A 56 -2.14 13.88 -2.80
N LEU A 57 -2.80 12.89 -2.18
CA LEU A 57 -3.15 12.90 -0.76
C LEU A 57 -2.12 12.17 0.14
N GLN A 58 -0.95 11.78 -0.39
CA GLN A 58 0.03 10.96 0.36
C GLN A 58 0.47 11.59 1.68
N ARG A 59 0.52 12.94 1.75
CA ARG A 59 0.91 13.67 2.97
C ARG A 59 0.02 13.34 4.16
N PHE A 60 -1.25 13.03 3.94
CA PHE A 60 -2.20 12.75 5.00
C PHE A 60 -1.96 11.38 5.66
N LEU A 61 -1.22 10.48 5.00
CA LEU A 61 -0.85 9.18 5.57
C LEU A 61 0.36 9.26 6.52
N ASP A 62 1.11 10.35 6.47
CA ASP A 62 2.29 10.55 7.31
C ASP A 62 1.90 11.18 8.65
N SER A 63 2.15 10.46 9.75
CA SER A 63 1.92 10.96 11.11
C SER A 63 2.77 12.16 11.48
N ARG A 64 3.79 12.49 10.68
CA ARG A 64 4.66 13.67 10.88
C ARG A 64 4.15 14.92 10.19
N THR A 65 3.11 14.81 9.38
CA THR A 65 2.52 15.98 8.70
C THR A 65 1.95 16.92 9.74
N VAL A 66 2.49 18.13 9.78
CA VAL A 66 2.03 19.18 10.68
C VAL A 66 0.84 19.89 10.02
N PRO A 67 -0.34 19.91 10.66
CA PRO A 67 -1.48 20.64 10.12
C PRO A 67 -1.19 22.15 10.11
N PRO A 68 -1.82 22.92 9.21
CA PRO A 68 -1.77 24.37 9.29
C PRO A 68 -2.24 24.87 10.66
N PRO A 69 -1.78 26.05 11.14
CA PRO A 69 -2.31 26.64 12.37
C PRO A 69 -3.82 26.83 12.26
N SER A 70 -4.57 26.54 13.33
CA SER A 70 -6.04 26.69 13.33
C SER A 70 -6.49 28.15 13.28
N THR A 71 -5.64 29.07 13.73
CA THR A 71 -5.89 30.52 13.68
C THR A 71 -4.69 31.27 13.11
N LEU A 72 -4.98 32.39 12.46
CA LEU A 72 -4.01 33.35 11.97
C LEU A 72 -4.26 34.70 12.64
N LEU A 73 -3.21 35.49 12.84
CA LEU A 73 -3.32 36.88 13.27
C LEU A 73 -3.52 37.76 12.04
N ASP A 74 -4.55 38.59 12.05
CA ASP A 74 -4.75 39.60 11.02
C ASP A 74 -3.84 40.82 11.23
N ALA A 75 -3.94 41.81 10.35
CA ALA A 75 -3.15 43.05 10.41
C ALA A 75 -3.42 43.88 11.67
N ASP A 76 -4.57 43.67 12.32
CA ASP A 76 -5.03 44.36 13.52
C ASP A 76 -4.73 43.56 14.80
N GLY A 77 -4.10 42.39 14.68
CA GLY A 77 -3.75 41.50 15.81
C GLY A 77 -4.91 40.67 16.33
N VAL A 78 -6.00 40.54 15.58
CA VAL A 78 -7.16 39.70 15.91
C VAL A 78 -6.93 38.28 15.38
N HIS A 79 -7.30 37.28 16.18
CA HIS A 79 -7.26 35.88 15.75
C HIS A 79 -8.44 35.57 14.82
N GLN A 80 -8.14 35.18 13.59
CA GLN A 80 -9.09 34.70 12.59
C GLN A 80 -8.90 33.20 12.34
N GLU A 81 -9.98 32.49 12.02
CA GLU A 81 -9.91 31.09 11.58
C GLU A 81 -9.07 30.95 10.30
N ASN A 82 -8.23 29.93 10.25
CA ASN A 82 -7.43 29.64 9.07
C ASN A 82 -8.22 28.77 8.08
N PRO A 83 -8.61 29.28 6.89
CA PRO A 83 -9.32 28.48 5.90
C PRO A 83 -8.50 27.28 5.41
N GLU A 84 -7.16 27.35 5.45
CA GLU A 84 -6.29 26.23 5.09
C GLU A 84 -6.34 25.09 6.12
N PHE A 85 -6.54 25.42 7.40
CA PHE A 85 -6.74 24.40 8.44
C PHE A 85 -8.07 23.67 8.22
N SER A 86 -9.16 24.40 7.99
CA SER A 86 -10.47 23.80 7.70
C SER A 86 -10.43 22.92 6.45
N ARG A 87 -9.72 23.36 5.39
CA ARG A 87 -9.52 22.56 4.18
C ARG A 87 -8.70 21.30 4.46
N PHE A 88 -7.64 21.41 5.24
CA PHE A 88 -6.82 20.27 5.66
C PHE A 88 -7.67 19.24 6.42
N GLU A 89 -8.42 19.68 7.42
CA GLU A 89 -9.28 18.82 8.24
C GLU A 89 -10.38 18.14 7.40
N GLN A 90 -10.99 18.86 6.47
CA GLN A 90 -11.97 18.30 5.56
C GLN A 90 -11.37 17.21 4.65
N GLN A 91 -10.17 17.43 4.12
CA GLN A 91 -9.48 16.45 3.28
C GLN A 91 -9.06 15.21 4.08
N ASP A 92 -8.50 15.41 5.28
CA ASP A 92 -8.10 14.30 6.15
C ASP A 92 -9.30 13.47 6.58
N SER A 93 -10.40 14.12 7.00
CA SER A 93 -11.64 13.45 7.41
C SER A 93 -12.29 12.68 6.26
N ALA A 94 -12.30 13.24 5.05
CA ALA A 94 -12.80 12.54 3.86
C ALA A 94 -11.95 11.30 3.54
N LEU A 95 -10.62 11.41 3.66
CA LEU A 95 -9.72 10.28 3.47
C LEU A 95 -9.90 9.21 4.55
N ALA A 96 -10.02 9.62 5.81
CA ALA A 96 -10.29 8.74 6.94
C ALA A 96 -11.61 7.97 6.74
N SER A 97 -12.70 8.66 6.42
CA SER A 97 -14.00 8.04 6.17
C SER A 97 -13.95 7.06 4.99
N TRP A 98 -13.26 7.40 3.92
CA TRP A 98 -13.11 6.51 2.76
C TRP A 98 -12.24 5.29 3.09
N LEU A 99 -11.15 5.45 3.83
CA LEU A 99 -10.33 4.33 4.33
C LEU A 99 -11.18 3.38 5.17
N LEU A 100 -12.01 3.89 6.09
CA LEU A 100 -12.92 3.05 6.88
C LEU A 100 -13.93 2.30 5.99
N SER A 101 -14.48 2.96 4.95
CA SER A 101 -15.39 2.30 4.00
C SER A 101 -14.73 1.20 3.16
N SER A 102 -13.40 1.21 3.08
CA SER A 102 -12.60 0.23 2.33
C SER A 102 -12.28 -1.04 3.10
N VAL A 103 -12.72 -1.12 4.35
CA VAL A 103 -12.31 -2.14 5.32
C VAL A 103 -13.52 -2.97 5.71
N SER A 104 -13.32 -4.29 5.86
CA SER A 104 -14.40 -5.20 6.24
C SER A 104 -14.86 -4.99 7.69
N THR A 105 -16.08 -5.40 7.98
CA THR A 105 -16.71 -5.27 9.31
C THR A 105 -15.98 -6.05 10.41
N THR A 106 -15.15 -7.03 10.06
CA THR A 106 -14.31 -7.78 11.00
C THR A 106 -13.08 -6.98 11.46
N VAL A 107 -12.63 -6.04 10.64
CA VAL A 107 -11.43 -5.24 10.89
C VAL A 107 -11.78 -3.89 11.51
N LEU A 108 -12.93 -3.30 11.15
CA LEU A 108 -13.43 -2.02 11.68
C LEU A 108 -13.35 -1.88 13.23
N PRO A 109 -13.64 -2.90 14.05
CA PRO A 109 -13.52 -2.79 15.50
C PRO A 109 -12.12 -2.41 16.00
N HIS A 110 -11.07 -2.74 15.24
CA HIS A 110 -9.68 -2.42 15.58
C HIS A 110 -9.31 -0.95 15.28
N LEU A 111 -10.18 -0.22 14.59
CA LEU A 111 -9.95 1.15 14.12
C LEU A 111 -10.79 2.18 14.88
N ILE A 112 -11.54 1.76 15.90
CA ILE A 112 -12.38 2.65 16.71
C ILE A 112 -11.50 3.65 17.47
N GLY A 113 -11.89 4.94 17.42
CA GLY A 113 -11.18 6.04 18.08
C GLY A 113 -9.97 6.56 17.30
N MET A 114 -9.81 6.16 16.04
CA MET A 114 -8.84 6.76 15.12
C MET A 114 -9.56 7.78 14.25
N ASP A 115 -9.22 9.05 14.42
CA ASP A 115 -9.95 10.16 13.81
C ASP A 115 -9.25 10.69 12.55
N THR A 116 -7.95 10.43 12.40
CA THR A 116 -7.15 10.90 11.27
C THR A 116 -6.82 9.79 10.29
N SER A 117 -6.64 10.14 9.01
CA SER A 117 -6.27 9.15 8.00
C SER A 117 -4.91 8.51 8.28
N ALA A 118 -3.95 9.26 8.84
CA ALA A 118 -2.67 8.75 9.30
C ALA A 118 -2.83 7.68 10.38
N GLN A 119 -3.65 7.91 11.41
CA GLN A 119 -3.87 6.93 12.48
C GLN A 119 -4.43 5.62 11.92
N ILE A 120 -5.49 5.72 11.10
CA ILE A 120 -6.16 4.57 10.48
C ILE A 120 -5.17 3.79 9.60
N TRP A 121 -4.47 4.48 8.70
CA TRP A 121 -3.51 3.88 7.79
C TRP A 121 -2.40 3.13 8.52
N ASN A 122 -1.79 3.77 9.53
CA ASN A 122 -0.68 3.18 10.27
C ASN A 122 -1.14 2.02 11.17
N ALA A 123 -2.34 2.09 11.73
CA ALA A 123 -2.91 0.98 12.47
C ALA A 123 -3.15 -0.25 11.59
N ILE A 124 -3.76 -0.06 10.41
CA ILE A 124 -3.95 -1.14 9.42
C ILE A 124 -2.60 -1.71 9.00
N ALA A 125 -1.63 -0.84 8.66
CA ALA A 125 -0.30 -1.26 8.25
C ALA A 125 0.44 -2.05 9.35
N SER A 126 0.26 -1.69 10.62
CA SER A 126 0.84 -2.41 11.77
C SER A 126 0.16 -3.77 11.99
N LEU A 127 -1.18 -3.77 12.01
CA LEU A 127 -1.98 -4.98 12.23
C LEU A 127 -1.69 -6.04 11.17
N TYR A 128 -1.62 -5.63 9.90
CA TYR A 128 -1.42 -6.55 8.79
C TYR A 128 0.03 -6.73 8.38
N GLY A 129 0.91 -5.77 8.63
CA GLY A 129 2.34 -5.94 8.37
C GLY A 129 2.92 -7.11 9.14
N SER A 130 2.57 -7.24 10.43
CA SER A 130 2.99 -8.37 11.28
C SER A 130 2.35 -9.70 10.84
N LYS A 131 1.04 -9.70 10.53
CA LYS A 131 0.32 -10.89 10.04
C LYS A 131 0.87 -11.39 8.70
N THR A 132 1.04 -10.50 7.71
CA THR A 132 1.60 -10.85 6.40
C THR A 132 3.02 -11.39 6.53
N THR A 133 3.87 -10.77 7.36
CA THR A 133 5.22 -11.28 7.63
C THR A 133 5.19 -12.67 8.26
N SER A 134 4.29 -12.90 9.22
CA SER A 134 4.16 -14.20 9.89
C SER A 134 3.65 -15.29 8.94
N ARG A 135 2.69 -14.96 8.07
CA ARG A 135 2.19 -15.85 7.01
C ARG A 135 3.27 -16.21 6.01
N LEU A 136 4.03 -15.22 5.56
CA LEU A 136 5.16 -15.40 4.66
C LEU A 136 6.19 -16.36 5.28
N MET A 137 6.58 -16.14 6.54
CA MET A 137 7.48 -17.05 7.27
C MET A 137 6.89 -18.45 7.45
N PHE A 138 5.58 -18.55 7.69
CA PHE A 138 4.89 -19.84 7.77
C PHE A 138 4.95 -20.59 6.44
N PHE A 139 4.57 -19.96 5.33
CA PHE A 139 4.57 -20.60 4.02
C PHE A 139 5.97 -20.97 3.55
N ARG A 140 6.99 -20.13 3.79
CA ARG A 140 8.39 -20.50 3.52
C ARG A 140 8.81 -21.75 4.29
N ARG A 141 8.52 -21.80 5.59
CA ARG A 141 8.86 -22.97 6.40
C ARG A 141 8.10 -24.21 5.94
N ALA A 142 6.81 -24.06 5.63
CA ALA A 142 5.97 -25.14 5.13
C ALA A 142 6.49 -25.68 3.79
N LEU A 143 6.91 -24.80 2.87
CA LEU A 143 7.48 -25.17 1.57
C LEU A 143 8.70 -26.08 1.75
N HIS A 144 9.69 -25.68 2.55
CA HIS A 144 10.93 -26.44 2.74
C HIS A 144 10.79 -27.67 3.66
N SER A 145 9.73 -27.73 4.46
CA SER A 145 9.43 -28.89 5.31
C SER A 145 8.58 -29.95 4.60
N GLN A 146 8.10 -29.69 3.37
CA GLN A 146 7.33 -30.68 2.63
C GLN A 146 8.15 -31.95 2.39
N ARG A 147 7.50 -33.09 2.57
CA ARG A 147 8.01 -34.42 2.26
C ARG A 147 6.92 -35.19 1.54
N LYS A 148 7.29 -35.97 0.52
CA LYS A 148 6.37 -36.84 -0.21
C LYS A 148 5.69 -37.82 0.74
N GLY A 149 6.47 -38.53 1.56
CA GLY A 149 5.97 -39.63 2.39
C GLY A 149 5.12 -40.60 1.56
N ASP A 150 3.93 -40.91 2.06
CA ASP A 150 2.96 -41.80 1.41
C ASP A 150 2.12 -41.11 0.32
N LEU A 151 2.32 -39.81 0.09
CA LEU A 151 1.61 -39.09 -0.97
C LEU A 151 2.07 -39.55 -2.36
N SER A 152 1.17 -39.43 -3.33
CA SER A 152 1.56 -39.58 -4.73
C SER A 152 2.46 -38.42 -5.18
N MET A 153 3.23 -38.64 -6.24
CA MET A 153 4.05 -37.57 -6.85
C MET A 153 3.20 -36.37 -7.26
N LYS A 154 2.00 -36.60 -7.78
CA LYS A 154 1.08 -35.53 -8.18
C LYS A 154 0.66 -34.69 -6.97
N ASP A 155 0.33 -35.33 -5.85
CA ASP A 155 -0.18 -34.64 -4.66
C ASP A 155 0.89 -33.78 -3.98
N ILE A 156 2.14 -34.27 -3.90
CA ILE A 156 3.24 -33.47 -3.35
C ILE A 156 3.56 -32.25 -4.23
N LEU A 157 3.53 -32.40 -5.56
CA LEU A 157 3.73 -31.29 -6.49
C LEU A 157 2.61 -30.25 -6.39
N MET A 158 1.34 -30.68 -6.28
CA MET A 158 0.22 -29.77 -6.06
C MET A 158 0.32 -29.02 -4.73
N LYS A 159 0.76 -29.68 -3.66
CA LYS A 159 1.02 -29.03 -2.36
C LYS A 159 2.11 -27.97 -2.44
N ILE A 160 3.25 -28.31 -3.04
CA ILE A 160 4.37 -27.37 -3.21
C ILE A 160 3.92 -26.16 -4.03
N LYS A 161 3.23 -26.40 -5.17
CA LYS A 161 2.65 -25.33 -5.99
C LYS A 161 1.70 -24.44 -5.17
N GLY A 162 0.84 -25.04 -4.34
CA GLY A 162 -0.06 -24.28 -3.47
C GLY A 162 0.68 -23.36 -2.50
N PHE A 163 1.81 -23.78 -1.94
CA PHE A 163 2.64 -22.90 -1.10
C PHE A 163 3.32 -21.80 -1.92
N CYS A 164 3.80 -22.09 -3.13
CA CYS A 164 4.33 -21.09 -4.05
C CYS A 164 3.28 -20.03 -4.40
N ASP A 165 2.05 -20.45 -4.72
CA ASP A 165 0.93 -19.55 -5.04
C ASP A 165 0.56 -18.67 -3.83
N ASN A 166 0.61 -19.21 -2.61
CA ASN A 166 0.38 -18.46 -1.36
C ASN A 166 1.52 -17.49 -1.01
N LEU A 167 2.77 -17.81 -1.36
CA LEU A 167 3.90 -16.89 -1.22
C LEU A 167 3.80 -15.74 -2.23
N ALA A 168 3.40 -16.05 -3.46
CA ALA A 168 3.14 -15.05 -4.50
C ALA A 168 2.03 -14.07 -4.09
N SER A 169 0.96 -14.54 -3.44
CA SER A 169 -0.08 -13.65 -2.90
C SER A 169 0.41 -12.76 -1.75
N CYS A 170 1.47 -13.18 -1.06
CA CYS A 170 2.21 -12.37 -0.08
C CYS A 170 3.30 -11.47 -0.72
N ALA A 171 3.24 -11.25 -2.04
CA ALA A 171 4.20 -10.50 -2.85
C ALA A 171 5.64 -11.06 -2.80
N GLU A 172 5.80 -12.35 -2.54
CA GLU A 172 7.08 -13.05 -2.62
C GLU A 172 7.06 -14.04 -3.79
N VAL A 173 7.81 -13.73 -4.85
CA VAL A 173 7.93 -14.61 -6.01
C VAL A 173 9.08 -15.59 -5.77
N ILE A 174 8.75 -16.88 -5.78
CA ILE A 174 9.74 -17.95 -5.68
C ILE A 174 10.46 -18.12 -7.02
N SER A 175 11.78 -18.13 -6.99
CA SER A 175 12.57 -18.40 -8.19
C SER A 175 12.34 -19.83 -8.71
N GLU A 176 12.50 -20.05 -10.01
CA GLU A 176 12.39 -21.39 -10.59
C GLU A 176 13.36 -22.37 -9.92
N TRP A 177 14.59 -21.93 -9.67
CA TRP A 177 15.59 -22.72 -8.96
C TRP A 177 15.18 -23.12 -7.55
N GLU A 178 14.62 -22.17 -6.78
CA GLU A 178 14.13 -22.45 -5.43
C GLU A 178 12.91 -23.38 -5.44
N HIS A 179 12.02 -23.22 -6.41
CA HIS A 179 10.89 -24.12 -6.61
C HIS A 179 11.36 -25.56 -6.90
N ILE A 180 12.33 -25.74 -7.81
CA ILE A 180 12.95 -27.04 -8.10
C ILE A 180 13.61 -27.61 -6.85
N THR A 181 14.35 -26.79 -6.11
CA THR A 181 15.03 -27.19 -4.87
C THR A 181 14.03 -27.64 -3.80
N ALA A 182 12.90 -26.95 -3.66
CA ALA A 182 11.83 -27.35 -2.74
C ALA A 182 11.21 -28.70 -3.11
N ILE A 183 11.05 -28.97 -4.41
CA ILE A 183 10.60 -30.28 -4.90
C ILE A 183 11.61 -31.36 -4.54
N PHE A 184 12.88 -31.19 -4.90
CA PHE A 184 13.91 -32.20 -4.67
C PHE A 184 14.10 -32.53 -3.19
N ASN A 185 14.13 -31.52 -2.33
CA ASN A 185 14.23 -31.70 -0.87
C ASN A 185 13.03 -32.46 -0.27
N GLY A 186 11.90 -32.49 -0.97
CA GLY A 186 10.71 -33.22 -0.54
C GLY A 186 10.67 -34.68 -1.00
N LEU A 187 11.54 -35.09 -1.92
CA LEU A 187 11.53 -36.45 -2.47
C LEU A 187 12.35 -37.42 -1.61
N PRO A 188 11.93 -38.69 -1.51
CA PRO A 188 12.71 -39.73 -0.84
C PRO A 188 13.93 -40.17 -1.69
N PRO A 189 14.92 -40.85 -1.08
CA PRO A 189 16.18 -41.23 -1.74
C PRO A 189 16.04 -42.09 -3.00
N GLU A 190 14.91 -42.79 -3.16
CA GLU A 190 14.59 -43.55 -4.37
C GLU A 190 14.55 -42.69 -5.66
N TYR A 191 14.46 -41.36 -5.54
CA TYR A 191 14.49 -40.41 -6.65
C TYR A 191 15.86 -39.75 -6.88
N ASP A 192 16.90 -40.08 -6.10
CA ASP A 192 18.22 -39.42 -6.17
C ASP A 192 18.88 -39.49 -7.56
N SER A 193 18.70 -40.60 -8.27
CA SER A 193 19.21 -40.78 -9.63
C SER A 193 18.56 -39.80 -10.61
N VAL A 194 17.25 -39.60 -10.50
CA VAL A 194 16.48 -38.65 -11.32
C VAL A 194 16.87 -37.21 -10.97
N ILE A 195 16.99 -36.89 -9.68
CA ILE A 195 17.45 -35.58 -9.20
C ILE A 195 18.81 -35.26 -9.80
N THR A 196 19.76 -36.20 -9.75
CA THR A 196 21.12 -36.03 -10.29
C THR A 196 21.11 -35.71 -11.79
N ILE A 197 20.32 -36.45 -12.58
CA ILE A 197 20.20 -36.22 -14.03
C ILE A 197 19.63 -34.84 -14.32
N ILE A 198 18.57 -34.44 -13.61
CA ILE A 198 17.93 -33.13 -13.82
C ILE A 198 18.89 -32.00 -13.43
N THR A 199 19.54 -32.08 -12.27
CA THR A 199 20.52 -31.08 -11.83
C THR A 199 21.71 -30.96 -12.80
N ALA A 200 22.21 -32.09 -13.33
CA ALA A 200 23.31 -32.08 -14.30
C ALA A 200 22.90 -31.47 -15.65
N SER A 201 21.64 -31.61 -16.05
CA SER A 201 21.13 -31.08 -17.34
C SER A 201 20.88 -29.57 -17.35
N HIS A 202 20.71 -28.92 -16.20
CA HIS A 202 20.35 -27.48 -16.09
C HIS A 202 21.56 -26.53 -15.97
N THR A 203 22.73 -26.87 -16.51
CA THR A 203 23.92 -25.99 -16.43
C THR A 203 23.86 -24.81 -17.41
N PRO A 204 24.19 -23.60 -16.94
CA PRO A 204 25.33 -22.92 -17.52
C PRO A 204 26.43 -22.78 -16.48
N TYR A 205 27.52 -23.52 -16.67
CA TYR A 205 28.77 -23.26 -16.01
C TYR A 205 29.43 -22.08 -16.72
N THR A 206 29.66 -20.97 -16.03
CA THR A 206 30.69 -20.02 -16.47
C THR A 206 31.45 -19.51 -15.25
N VAL A 207 32.76 -19.76 -15.28
CA VAL A 207 33.76 -19.41 -14.28
C VAL A 207 33.84 -17.91 -14.07
#